data_AF-A0AA91PX33-F1
#
_entry.id   AF-A0AA91PX33-F1
#
_cell.length_a   1.000
_cell.length_b   1.000
_cell.length_c   1.000
_cell.angle_alpha   90.00
_cell.angle_beta   90.00
_cell.angle_gamma   90.00
#
_symmetry.space_group_name_H-M   'P 1'
#
loop_
_entity.id
_entity.type
_entity.pdbx_description
1 polymer ?
#
loop_
_entity_poly.entity_id
_entity_poly.type
_entity_poly.pdbx_seq_one_letter_code
_entity_poly.pdbx_strand_id
1 'polypeptide(L)'
;MSLLKRISLIKFVGGPHSHAAVSGAAKPHPCSPSGKLPALSKSASSYVSKPIELKEGEVLLRSELSKRFRYTPLKAEEEEQITSGGAELVF
;
A
#
# COMPACT_ATOMS: atom_id res chain seq x y z
N MET A 1 -29.00 43.44 -16.29
CA MET A 1 -27.67 43.07 -16.81
C MET A 1 -26.62 43.33 -15.73
N SER A 2 -26.10 42.30 -15.05
CA SER A 2 -25.02 42.50 -14.06
C SER A 2 -23.68 42.04 -14.66
N LEU A 3 -22.83 43.00 -15.00
CA LEU A 3 -21.51 42.79 -15.59
C LEU A 3 -20.40 42.46 -14.55
N LEU A 4 -20.72 42.33 -13.26
CA LEU A 4 -19.73 42.32 -12.19
C LEU A 4 -19.37 40.95 -11.59
N LYS A 5 -19.75 39.82 -12.20
CA LYS A 5 -19.75 38.55 -11.45
C LYS A 5 -18.44 37.75 -11.36
N ARG A 6 -17.31 38.21 -11.92
CA ARG A 6 -16.02 37.51 -11.80
C ARG A 6 -14.83 38.47 -11.73
N ILE A 7 -14.66 39.13 -10.57
CA ILE A 7 -13.41 39.85 -10.25
C ILE A 7 -12.51 38.86 -9.51
N SER A 8 -11.38 38.50 -10.12
CA SER A 8 -10.40 37.60 -9.49
C SER A 8 -9.74 38.29 -8.30
N LEU A 9 -9.88 37.71 -7.10
CA LEU A 9 -9.34 38.27 -5.85
C LEU A 9 -7.81 38.24 -5.76
N ILE A 10 -7.13 37.52 -6.65
CA ILE A 10 -5.68 37.37 -6.66
C ILE A 10 -5.11 37.74 -8.04
N LYS A 11 -4.09 38.60 -8.05
CA LYS A 11 -3.31 38.97 -9.23
C LYS A 11 -2.09 38.07 -9.31
N PHE A 12 -2.02 37.24 -10.33
CA PHE A 12 -0.79 36.50 -10.63
C PHE A 12 0.26 37.48 -11.17
N VAL A 13 1.34 37.66 -10.41
CA VAL A 13 2.52 38.43 -10.84
C VAL A 13 3.47 37.45 -11.55
N GLY A 14 4.02 37.85 -12.70
CA GLY A 14 5.03 37.05 -13.43
C GLY A 14 4.64 36.59 -14.84
N GLY A 15 3.42 36.87 -15.30
CA GLY A 15 2.98 36.48 -16.65
C GLY A 15 2.88 34.95 -16.84
N PRO A 16 2.51 34.49 -18.05
CA PRO A 16 2.46 33.06 -18.34
C PRO A 16 3.87 32.46 -18.27
N HIS A 17 4.05 31.44 -17.44
CA HIS A 17 5.31 30.72 -17.31
C HIS A 17 5.39 29.65 -18.41
N SER A 18 6.50 29.63 -19.15
CA SER A 18 6.74 28.58 -20.13
C SER A 18 7.08 27.28 -19.42
N HIS A 19 6.20 26.29 -19.48
CA HIS A 19 6.56 24.94 -19.10
C HIS A 19 7.42 24.33 -20.21
N ALA A 20 8.61 23.86 -19.87
CA ALA A 20 9.37 23.02 -20.78
C ALA A 20 8.51 21.78 -21.09
N ALA A 21 8.39 21.41 -22.36
CA ALA A 21 7.72 20.19 -22.79
C ALA A 21 8.57 18.99 -22.32
N VAL A 22 8.39 18.57 -21.08
CA VAL A 22 9.05 17.39 -20.55
C VAL A 22 8.36 16.18 -21.16
N SER A 23 9.09 15.40 -21.95
CA SER A 23 8.61 14.12 -22.46
C SER A 23 8.05 13.26 -21.31
N GLY A 24 6.82 12.79 -21.46
CA GLY A 24 6.13 11.88 -20.54
C GLY A 24 6.66 10.44 -20.57
N ALA A 25 7.74 10.18 -21.31
CA ALA A 25 8.44 8.91 -21.24
C ALA A 25 8.96 8.67 -19.82
N ALA A 26 8.84 7.42 -19.33
CA ALA A 26 9.40 7.03 -18.06
C ALA A 26 10.92 7.27 -18.07
N LYS A 27 11.41 7.99 -17.07
CA LYS A 27 12.85 8.29 -16.90
C LYS A 27 13.33 7.67 -15.61
N PRO A 28 14.59 7.19 -15.56
CA PRO A 28 15.17 6.70 -14.33
C PRO A 28 15.16 7.81 -13.27
N HIS A 29 14.88 7.43 -12.03
CA HIS A 29 14.91 8.38 -10.92
C HIS A 29 16.34 8.92 -10.75
N PRO A 30 16.55 10.24 -10.52
CA PRO A 30 17.88 10.83 -10.38
C PRO A 30 18.70 10.22 -9.24
N CYS A 31 18.04 9.68 -8.20
CA CYS A 31 18.69 8.99 -7.08
C CYS A 31 18.79 7.47 -7.26
N SER A 32 18.55 6.93 -8.47
CA SER A 32 18.75 5.50 -8.72
C SER A 32 20.25 5.18 -8.72
N PRO A 33 20.75 4.29 -7.85
CA PRO A 33 22.18 3.96 -7.77
C PRO A 33 22.76 3.42 -9.10
N SER A 34 21.90 2.84 -9.95
CA SER A 34 22.31 2.28 -11.24
C SER A 34 21.77 3.06 -12.44
N GLY A 35 20.96 4.10 -12.23
CA GLY A 35 20.39 4.91 -13.31
C GLY A 35 19.51 4.15 -14.31
N LYS A 36 19.10 2.92 -13.99
CA LYS A 36 18.28 2.07 -14.87
C LYS A 36 16.80 2.25 -14.56
N LEU A 37 15.99 2.22 -15.60
CA LEU A 37 14.56 1.98 -15.47
C LEU A 37 14.35 0.53 -15.00
N PRO A 38 13.28 0.24 -14.23
CA PRO A 38 12.88 -1.14 -14.02
C PRO A 38 12.59 -1.74 -15.40
N ALA A 39 13.47 -2.58 -15.89
CA ALA A 39 13.14 -3.41 -17.04
C ALA A 39 11.91 -4.22 -16.63
N LEU A 40 10.96 -4.40 -17.55
CA LEU A 40 9.90 -5.39 -17.37
C LEU A 40 10.61 -6.75 -17.27
N SER A 41 10.99 -7.12 -16.06
CA SER A 41 11.41 -8.47 -15.73
C SER A 41 10.21 -9.30 -16.13
N LYS A 42 10.31 -10.01 -17.26
CA LYS A 42 9.42 -11.13 -17.52
C LYS A 42 9.53 -11.96 -16.25
N SER A 43 8.50 -11.90 -15.41
CA SER A 43 8.47 -12.62 -14.16
C SER A 43 8.81 -14.05 -14.51
N ALA A 44 10.04 -14.45 -14.20
CA ALA A 44 10.44 -15.83 -14.31
C ALA A 44 9.63 -16.49 -13.21
N SER A 45 8.46 -16.98 -13.62
CA SER A 45 7.53 -17.70 -12.78
C SER A 45 8.31 -18.79 -12.03
N SER A 46 8.00 -18.90 -10.74
CA SER A 46 8.60 -19.77 -9.72
C SER A 46 9.99 -19.34 -9.22
N TYR A 47 10.00 -18.44 -8.24
CA TYR A 47 10.94 -18.61 -7.13
C TYR A 47 10.58 -19.96 -6.49
N VAL A 48 11.29 -21.04 -6.88
CA VAL A 48 11.20 -22.32 -6.17
C VAL A 48 11.71 -22.03 -4.78
N SER A 49 10.79 -21.82 -3.83
CA SER A 49 11.14 -21.70 -2.42
C SER A 49 11.84 -23.01 -2.05
N LYS A 50 13.16 -22.96 -1.90
CA LYS A 50 13.87 -24.05 -1.24
C LYS A 50 13.19 -24.27 0.11
N PRO A 51 12.94 -25.52 0.53
CA PRO A 51 12.50 -25.78 1.90
C PRO A 51 13.42 -25.02 2.85
N ILE A 52 12.85 -24.15 3.68
CA ILE A 52 13.61 -23.30 4.59
C ILE A 52 14.24 -24.23 5.63
N GLU A 53 15.57 -24.22 5.73
CA GLU A 53 16.28 -24.91 6.81
C GLU A 53 16.14 -24.05 8.09
N LEU A 54 15.38 -24.53 9.06
CA LEU A 54 15.17 -23.84 10.34
C LEU A 54 16.39 -24.05 11.23
N LYS A 55 16.88 -22.98 11.84
CA LYS A 55 17.85 -23.07 12.94
C LYS A 55 17.14 -23.47 14.24
N GLU A 56 17.93 -23.90 15.22
CA GLU A 56 17.42 -24.26 16.54
C GLU A 56 16.62 -23.10 17.15
N GLY A 57 15.34 -23.35 17.43
CA GLY A 57 14.41 -22.37 18.01
C GLY A 57 13.65 -21.50 17.00
N GLU A 58 13.90 -21.65 15.70
CA GLU A 58 13.05 -21.06 14.66
C GLU A 58 11.80 -21.93 14.45
N VAL A 59 10.66 -21.28 14.23
CA VAL A 59 9.38 -21.95 13.96
C VAL A 59 8.70 -21.28 12.79
N LEU A 60 8.03 -22.07 11.93
CA LEU A 60 7.40 -21.55 10.72
C LEU A 60 6.02 -20.97 11.02
N LEU A 61 5.29 -21.63 11.91
CA LEU A 61 3.92 -21.26 12.22
C LEU A 61 3.89 -20.39 13.48
N ARG A 62 3.09 -19.32 13.42
CA ARG A 62 2.80 -18.48 14.59
C ARG A 62 2.15 -19.29 15.72
N SER A 63 1.47 -20.38 15.37
CA SER A 63 0.90 -21.35 16.32
C SER A 63 1.95 -22.18 17.04
N GLU A 64 3.24 -22.12 16.71
CA GLU A 64 4.33 -22.81 17.41
C GLU A 64 5.11 -21.86 18.35
N LEU A 65 4.89 -20.55 18.24
CA LEU A 65 5.51 -19.54 19.10
C LEU A 65 4.99 -19.60 20.55
N SER A 66 5.67 -18.91 21.46
CA SER A 66 5.22 -18.77 22.85
C SER A 66 3.81 -18.16 22.92
N LYS A 67 3.08 -18.45 24.00
CA LYS A 67 1.67 -18.03 24.19
C LYS A 67 1.46 -16.52 23.98
N ARG A 68 2.45 -15.69 24.31
CA ARG A 68 2.42 -14.24 24.14
C ARG A 68 2.32 -13.79 22.68
N PHE A 69 2.81 -14.59 21.73
CA PHE A 69 2.81 -14.26 20.31
C PHE A 69 1.73 -15.01 19.51
N ARG A 70 1.01 -15.95 20.13
CA ARG A 70 -0.12 -16.64 19.50
C ARG A 70 -1.36 -15.73 19.48
N TYR A 71 -2.26 -15.95 18.54
CA TYR A 71 -3.59 -15.34 18.58
C TYR A 71 -4.40 -15.92 19.73
N THR A 72 -5.23 -15.10 20.36
CA THR A 72 -6.23 -15.57 21.32
C THR A 72 -7.29 -16.37 20.56
N PRO A 73 -7.66 -17.59 21.01
CA PRO A 73 -8.80 -18.28 20.42
C PRO A 73 -10.07 -17.44 20.63
N LEU A 74 -10.94 -17.43 19.63
CA LEU A 74 -12.26 -16.82 19.73
C LEU A 74 -13.07 -17.56 20.80
N LYS A 75 -13.84 -16.81 21.59
CA LYS A 75 -14.82 -17.40 22.50
C LYS A 75 -16.06 -17.79 21.69
N ALA A 76 -16.80 -18.81 22.14
CA ALA A 76 -18.04 -19.24 21.48
C ALA A 76 -19.03 -18.08 21.23
N GLU A 77 -19.17 -17.18 22.21
CA GLU A 77 -20.00 -15.97 22.08
C GLU A 77 -19.55 -15.04 20.94
N GLU A 78 -18.24 -14.91 20.71
CA GLU A 78 -17.68 -14.08 19.64
C GLU A 78 -17.87 -14.75 18.28
N GLU A 79 -17.79 -16.08 18.23
CA GLU A 79 -18.07 -16.86 17.00
C GLU A 79 -19.54 -16.69 16.58
N GLU A 80 -20.48 -16.75 17.53
CA GLU A 80 -21.89 -16.48 17.30
C GLU A 80 -22.13 -15.06 16.77
N GLN A 81 -21.48 -14.05 17.36
CA GLN A 81 -21.59 -12.66 16.87
C GLN A 81 -20.99 -12.48 15.47
N ILE A 82 -19.86 -13.12 15.16
CA ILE A 82 -19.28 -13.04 13.80
C ILE A 82 -20.22 -13.69 12.79
N THR A 83 -20.78 -14.85 13.12
CA THR A 83 -21.68 -15.60 12.23
C THR A 83 -23.05 -14.92 12.08
N SER A 84 -23.59 -14.32 13.15
CA SER A 84 -24.82 -13.51 13.09
C SER A 84 -24.64 -12.13 12.46
N GLY A 85 -23.39 -11.74 12.17
CA GLY A 85 -23.06 -10.45 11.55
C GLY A 85 -23.09 -9.28 12.54
N GLY A 86 -23.04 -9.55 13.85
CA GLY A 86 -22.97 -8.55 14.92
C GLY A 86 -24.24 -7.71 15.09
N ALA A 87 -25.34 -8.10 14.43
CA ALA A 87 -26.60 -7.35 14.42
C ALA A 87 -27.61 -7.85 15.46
N GLU A 88 -27.31 -8.93 16.18
CA GLU A 88 -28.24 -9.59 17.10
C GLU A 88 -28.44 -8.83 18.43
N LEU A 89 -27.50 -7.95 18.79
CA LEU A 89 -27.64 -7.05 19.94
C LEU A 89 -28.10 -5.65 19.49
N VAL A 90 -29.39 -5.50 19.22
CA VAL A 90 -30.06 -4.20 19.23
C VAL A 90 -31.13 -4.27 20.32
N PHE A 91 -30.95 -3.44 21.35
CA PHE A 91 -31.82 -3.31 22.54
C PHE A 91 -33.29 -3.10 22.20
#